data_AF-A0A8H4EK82-F1
#
_entry.id   AF-A0A8H4EK82-F1
#
_cell.length_a   1.000
_cell.length_b   1.000
_cell.length_c   1.000
_cell.angle_alpha   90.00
_cell.angle_beta   90.00
_cell.angle_gamma   90.00
#
_symmetry.space_group_name_H-M   'P 1'
#
loop_
_entity.id
_entity.type
_entity.pdbx_description
1 polymer ?
#
loop_
_entity_poly.entity_id
_entity_poly.type
_entity_poly.pdbx_seq_one_letter_code
_entity_poly.pdbx_strand_id
1 'polypeptide(L)'
;MAFDWRSIFGYQTFKMVRVKDLRLGVIFRIFQLLILVYILFEIIYNQRYLKTETPVPGAIRVTLQAPDNLDIPSYCNGPTPCTFWGANEIQYPSDSAGYAFFTTRASARNYPNPPGCNSLRTTSPSDPCVFKPSNNNVTILPTSYIGGIENYTMMIEHSIRGEATSIAIRNGLMTGTLYYSDGKTVYTTKTNASRAKENPRADGDIFTVQDLLTASGANLDAPSTAPGANKAAGETYRSSGIVIAIVINYQNVRLKKDDIVYSYLPRVIDGNEYKVTENILNSTDGSITLIDRHGIRFVFQQNGSIGVFDFVSLLTSLVASIALLKVAELIVEIIMLRFLPEKDVYEDVKFDETRYHGGEVEVKTENKKLPKTETKERDEERDF
;
A
#
# COMPACT_ATOMS: atom_id res chain seq x y z
N MET A 1 66.02 4.79 -11.06
CA MET A 1 64.81 4.45 -11.82
C MET A 1 64.04 5.73 -12.05
N ALA A 2 64.09 6.29 -13.26
CA ALA A 2 63.23 7.42 -13.60
C ALA A 2 61.80 6.90 -13.74
N PHE A 3 60.86 7.54 -13.05
CA PHE A 3 59.45 7.18 -13.10
C PHE A 3 58.92 7.56 -14.50
N ASP A 4 58.63 6.57 -15.34
CA ASP A 4 58.15 6.82 -16.71
C ASP A 4 56.66 7.18 -16.68
N TRP A 5 56.41 8.47 -16.47
CA TRP A 5 55.08 9.07 -16.50
C TRP A 5 54.30 8.77 -17.78
N ARG A 6 54.97 8.53 -18.92
CA ARG A 6 54.28 8.24 -20.19
C ARG A 6 53.68 6.83 -20.18
N SER A 7 54.36 5.87 -19.58
CA SER A 7 53.80 4.53 -19.37
C SER A 7 52.61 4.56 -18.41
N ILE A 8 52.67 5.41 -17.38
CA ILE A 8 51.65 5.51 -16.32
C ILE A 8 50.40 6.24 -16.79
N PHE A 9 50.57 7.27 -17.62
CA PHE A 9 49.46 8.00 -18.25
C PHE A 9 49.05 7.41 -19.62
N GLY A 10 49.57 6.25 -20.00
CA GLY A 10 49.17 5.56 -21.22
C GLY A 10 47.76 4.97 -21.10
N TYR A 11 46.86 5.31 -22.02
CA TYR A 11 45.51 4.75 -22.10
C TYR A 11 45.49 3.54 -23.03
N GLN A 12 45.10 2.37 -22.50
CA GLN A 12 44.95 1.15 -23.29
C GLN A 12 43.54 1.10 -23.89
N THR A 13 43.46 0.78 -25.19
CA THR A 13 42.20 0.63 -25.91
C THR A 13 42.12 -0.73 -26.59
N PHE A 14 40.91 -1.27 -26.71
CA PHE A 14 40.67 -2.51 -27.43
C PHE A 14 40.80 -2.30 -28.94
N LYS A 15 41.47 -3.24 -29.63
CA LYS A 15 41.42 -3.38 -31.08
C LYS A 15 40.08 -4.04 -31.44
N MET A 16 39.25 -3.38 -32.25
CA MET A 16 37.94 -3.88 -32.64
C MET A 16 37.88 -4.24 -34.13
N VAL A 17 37.20 -5.33 -34.46
CA VAL A 17 36.90 -5.75 -35.83
C VAL A 17 35.50 -5.28 -36.20
N ARG A 18 35.37 -4.54 -37.31
CA ARG A 18 34.07 -4.08 -37.81
C ARG A 18 33.55 -5.04 -38.88
N VAL A 19 32.65 -5.95 -38.48
CA VAL A 19 31.97 -6.86 -39.41
C VAL A 19 30.85 -6.10 -40.14
N LYS A 20 30.84 -6.17 -41.48
CA LYS A 20 29.81 -5.57 -42.33
C LYS A 20 28.91 -6.66 -42.92
N ASP A 21 28.12 -7.33 -42.08
CA ASP A 21 27.09 -8.29 -42.49
C ASP A 21 25.71 -7.77 -42.07
N LEU A 22 24.76 -7.75 -43.00
CA LEU A 22 23.38 -7.32 -42.77
C LEU A 22 22.65 -8.23 -41.77
N ARG A 23 22.85 -9.55 -41.83
CA ARG A 23 22.19 -10.55 -40.98
C ARG A 23 22.55 -10.33 -39.51
N LEU A 24 23.85 -10.27 -39.23
CA LEU A 24 24.37 -10.00 -37.87
C LEU A 24 23.98 -8.60 -37.40
N GLY A 25 24.07 -7.60 -38.28
CA GLY A 25 23.68 -6.23 -37.98
C GLY A 25 22.21 -6.13 -37.58
N VAL A 26 21.29 -6.76 -38.32
CA VAL A 26 19.86 -6.77 -38.01
C VAL A 26 19.60 -7.48 -36.68
N ILE A 27 20.17 -8.67 -36.46
CA ILE A 27 20.01 -9.41 -35.20
C ILE A 27 20.49 -8.56 -34.01
N PHE A 28 21.68 -7.95 -34.12
CA PHE A 28 22.22 -7.11 -33.06
C PHE A 28 21.36 -5.87 -32.79
N ARG A 29 20.89 -5.18 -33.83
CA ARG A 29 20.00 -4.02 -33.68
C ARG A 29 18.65 -4.39 -33.08
N ILE A 30 18.10 -5.56 -33.41
CA ILE A 30 16.87 -6.07 -32.77
C ILE A 30 17.12 -6.31 -31.28
N PHE A 31 18.21 -6.99 -30.90
CA PHE A 31 18.54 -7.17 -29.48
C PHE A 31 18.72 -5.84 -28.74
N GLN A 32 19.43 -4.88 -29.35
CA GLN A 32 19.58 -3.54 -28.78
C GLN A 32 18.25 -2.84 -28.58
N LEU A 33 17.35 -2.90 -29.56
CA LEU A 33 16.02 -2.29 -29.48
C LEU A 33 15.17 -2.95 -28.38
N LEU A 34 15.15 -4.28 -28.32
CA LEU A 34 14.41 -5.02 -27.29
C LEU A 34 14.93 -4.70 -25.89
N ILE A 35 16.26 -4.66 -25.71
CA ILE A 35 16.88 -4.28 -24.44
C ILE A 35 16.54 -2.84 -24.09
N LEU A 36 16.61 -1.89 -25.03
CA LEU A 36 16.25 -0.50 -24.79
C LEU A 36 14.79 -0.36 -24.34
N VAL A 37 13.86 -1.02 -25.03
CA VAL A 37 12.44 -1.05 -24.65
C VAL A 37 12.26 -1.65 -23.26
N TYR A 38 12.96 -2.75 -22.96
CA TYR A 38 12.92 -3.37 -21.63
C TYR A 38 13.44 -2.44 -20.53
N ILE A 39 14.55 -1.73 -20.76
CA ILE A 39 15.11 -0.77 -19.80
C ILE A 39 14.14 0.39 -19.56
N LEU A 40 13.56 0.95 -20.63
CA LEU A 40 12.56 2.01 -20.50
C LEU A 40 11.33 1.53 -19.74
N PHE A 41 10.86 0.31 -20.03
CA PHE A 41 9.77 -0.31 -19.29
C PHE A 41 10.12 -0.46 -17.80
N GLU A 42 11.29 -1.01 -17.47
CA GLU A 42 11.72 -1.22 -16.09
C GLU A 42 11.89 0.10 -15.33
N ILE A 43 12.50 1.13 -15.94
CA ILE A 43 12.69 2.44 -15.31
C ILE A 43 11.34 3.16 -15.12
N ILE A 44 10.48 3.18 -16.14
CA ILE A 44 9.23 3.98 -16.10
C ILE A 44 8.12 3.24 -15.36
N TYR A 45 7.87 1.98 -15.71
CA TYR A 45 6.76 1.20 -15.17
C TYR A 45 7.04 0.72 -13.75
N ASN A 46 8.24 0.18 -13.50
CA ASN A 46 8.65 -0.30 -12.16
C ASN A 46 9.31 0.80 -11.31
N GLN A 47 9.41 2.03 -11.84
CA GLN A 47 9.92 3.21 -11.13
C GLN A 47 11.27 3.00 -10.44
N ARG A 48 12.20 2.24 -11.06
CA ARG A 48 13.51 1.90 -10.48
C ARG A 48 14.43 3.09 -10.19
N TYR A 49 14.08 4.28 -10.66
CA TYR A 49 14.74 5.54 -10.32
C TYR A 49 14.34 6.07 -8.93
N LEU A 50 13.36 5.45 -8.28
CA LEU A 50 12.95 5.76 -6.92
C LEU A 50 13.64 4.81 -5.95
N LYS A 51 14.11 5.36 -4.83
CA LYS A 51 14.42 4.57 -3.64
C LYS A 51 13.10 4.31 -2.91
N THR A 52 12.50 3.14 -3.16
CA THR A 52 11.23 2.75 -2.56
C THR A 52 11.42 2.06 -1.21
N GLU A 53 10.48 2.29 -0.31
CA GLU A 53 10.39 1.67 1.00
C GLU A 53 8.92 1.49 1.41
N THR A 54 8.68 0.61 2.38
CA THR A 54 7.35 0.48 2.99
C THR A 54 7.10 1.70 3.90
N PRO A 55 5.92 2.35 3.83
CA PRO A 55 5.60 3.47 4.69
C PRO A 55 5.58 3.03 6.16
N VAL A 56 6.28 3.76 7.03
CA VAL A 56 6.16 3.58 8.47
C VAL A 56 4.80 4.14 8.90
N PRO A 57 3.96 3.34 9.60
CA PRO A 57 2.65 3.82 10.01
C PRO A 57 2.74 5.05 10.90
N GLY A 58 2.10 6.15 10.50
CA GLY A 58 2.02 7.36 11.30
C GLY A 58 0.80 7.40 12.22
N ALA A 59 0.49 8.58 12.75
CA ALA A 59 -0.70 8.77 13.58
C ALA A 59 -1.96 8.70 12.70
N ILE A 60 -2.97 7.98 13.19
CA ILE A 60 -4.34 7.97 12.64
C ILE A 60 -5.24 8.51 13.73
N ARG A 61 -6.00 9.55 13.40
CA ARG A 61 -7.00 10.14 14.27
C ARG A 61 -8.33 10.12 13.56
N VAL A 62 -9.36 9.72 14.29
CA VAL A 62 -10.74 9.75 13.82
C VAL A 62 -11.56 10.61 14.76
N THR A 63 -12.34 11.52 14.20
CA THR A 63 -13.28 12.33 14.97
C THR A 63 -14.67 12.23 14.38
N LEU A 64 -15.67 12.04 15.22
CA LEU A 64 -17.07 11.99 14.83
C LEU A 64 -17.74 13.35 15.05
N GLN A 65 -18.66 13.73 14.17
CA GLN A 65 -19.50 14.92 14.29
C GLN A 65 -20.97 14.55 14.02
N ALA A 66 -21.86 15.10 14.84
CA ALA A 66 -23.30 14.93 14.69
C ALA A 66 -23.85 15.80 13.55
N PRO A 67 -24.89 15.34 12.82
CA PRO A 67 -25.57 16.15 11.83
C PRO A 67 -26.38 17.28 12.48
N ASP A 68 -26.63 18.36 11.74
CA ASP A 68 -27.41 19.51 12.23
C ASP A 68 -28.88 19.15 12.49
N ASN A 69 -29.44 18.25 11.67
CA ASN A 69 -30.80 17.73 11.82
C ASN A 69 -30.75 16.20 12.01
N LEU A 70 -31.40 15.72 13.07
CA LEU A 70 -31.52 14.29 13.38
C LEU A 70 -32.91 13.80 12.97
N ASP A 71 -32.96 13.10 11.84
CA ASP A 71 -34.17 12.38 11.43
C ASP A 71 -34.33 11.08 12.22
N ILE A 72 -35.56 10.77 12.63
CA ILE A 72 -35.86 9.53 13.37
C ILE A 72 -35.87 8.35 12.39
N PRO A 73 -34.93 7.39 12.50
CA PRO A 73 -34.88 6.24 11.61
C PRO A 73 -36.05 5.28 11.81
N SER A 74 -36.42 4.54 10.76
CA SER A 74 -37.54 3.58 10.78
C SER A 74 -37.36 2.47 11.82
N TYR A 75 -36.11 2.02 12.07
CA TYR A 75 -35.81 0.98 13.06
C TYR A 75 -36.08 1.40 14.50
N CYS A 76 -36.20 2.71 14.77
CA CYS A 76 -36.53 3.21 16.10
C CYS A 76 -37.99 3.01 16.50
N ASN A 77 -38.86 2.72 15.53
CA ASN A 77 -40.26 2.35 15.78
C ASN A 77 -40.45 0.85 16.07
N GLY A 78 -39.35 0.09 16.15
CA GLY A 78 -39.34 -1.33 16.41
C GLY A 78 -39.49 -1.71 17.90
N PRO A 79 -39.29 -3.00 18.24
CA PRO A 79 -39.41 -3.49 19.62
C PRO A 79 -38.30 -2.98 20.55
N THR A 80 -37.14 -2.61 20.01
CA THR A 80 -36.03 -2.02 20.77
C THR A 80 -36.10 -0.49 20.64
N PRO A 81 -36.18 0.27 21.74
CA PRO A 81 -36.24 1.73 21.69
C PRO A 81 -34.92 2.33 21.19
N CYS A 82 -34.99 3.55 20.65
CA CYS A 82 -33.80 4.33 20.32
C CYS A 82 -33.49 5.38 21.39
N THR A 83 -32.20 5.64 21.57
CA THR A 83 -31.65 6.80 22.26
C THR A 83 -30.79 7.60 21.29
N PHE A 84 -30.67 8.90 21.51
CA PHE A 84 -29.85 9.79 20.69
C PHE A 84 -28.69 10.28 21.54
N TRP A 85 -27.48 9.98 21.10
CA TRP A 85 -26.24 10.29 21.80
C TRP A 85 -25.42 11.29 20.99
N GLY A 86 -24.65 12.13 21.68
CA GLY A 86 -23.70 13.02 21.03
C GLY A 86 -22.51 12.26 20.43
N ALA A 87 -21.76 12.91 19.55
CA ALA A 87 -20.60 12.29 18.89
C ALA A 87 -19.56 11.74 19.90
N ASN A 88 -19.28 12.48 20.97
CA ASN A 88 -18.35 12.06 22.04
C ASN A 88 -18.89 10.91 22.91
N GLU A 89 -20.20 10.72 22.96
CA GLU A 89 -20.82 9.63 23.70
C GLU A 89 -20.85 8.34 22.87
N ILE A 90 -20.98 8.48 21.54
CA ILE A 90 -20.99 7.37 20.59
C ILE A 90 -19.59 6.78 20.41
N GLN A 91 -18.59 7.64 20.24
CA GLN A 91 -17.21 7.26 19.99
C GLN A 91 -16.51 6.83 21.29
N TYR A 92 -16.11 5.56 21.39
CA TYR A 92 -15.46 5.04 22.60
C TYR A 92 -14.30 4.07 22.28
N PRO A 93 -13.09 4.25 22.83
CA PRO A 93 -12.63 5.45 23.52
C PRO A 93 -12.56 6.65 22.54
N SER A 94 -12.64 7.85 23.07
CA SER A 94 -12.55 9.09 22.28
C SER A 94 -11.17 9.29 21.64
N ASP A 95 -10.12 8.72 22.24
CA ASP A 95 -8.77 8.69 21.69
C ASP A 95 -8.36 7.24 21.40
N SER A 96 -8.22 6.91 20.11
CA SER A 96 -7.79 5.58 19.67
C SER A 96 -6.86 5.68 18.49
N ALA A 97 -5.66 5.10 18.64
CA ALA A 97 -4.70 4.98 17.56
C ALA A 97 -5.04 3.77 16.67
N GLY A 98 -5.31 4.03 15.39
CA GLY A 98 -5.45 2.98 14.37
C GLY A 98 -6.77 2.22 14.35
N TYR A 99 -7.74 2.60 15.19
CA TYR A 99 -9.12 2.11 15.10
C TYR A 99 -10.08 3.20 15.56
N ALA A 100 -11.35 3.07 15.22
CA ALA A 100 -12.44 3.88 15.77
C ALA A 100 -13.63 2.98 16.06
N PHE A 101 -14.27 3.16 17.21
CA PHE A 101 -15.47 2.40 17.56
C PHE A 101 -16.63 3.35 17.80
N PHE A 102 -17.72 3.11 17.07
CA PHE A 102 -18.97 3.85 17.18
C PHE A 102 -20.07 2.94 17.68
N THR A 103 -20.70 3.36 18.77
CA THR A 103 -21.76 2.60 19.43
C THR A 103 -23.04 2.64 18.60
N THR A 104 -23.63 1.47 18.29
CA THR A 104 -24.94 1.34 17.62
C THR A 104 -26.02 0.78 18.54
N ARG A 105 -25.62 0.06 19.59
CA ARG A 105 -26.51 -0.44 20.65
C ARG A 105 -25.82 -0.26 22.00
N ALA A 106 -26.57 0.20 22.99
CA ALA A 106 -26.08 0.36 24.35
C ALA A 106 -27.08 -0.16 25.38
N SER A 107 -26.57 -0.61 26.52
CA SER A 107 -27.34 -0.80 27.73
C SER A 107 -26.49 -0.41 28.94
N ALA A 108 -27.09 0.20 29.96
CA ALA A 108 -26.36 0.68 31.12
C ALA A 108 -27.04 0.22 32.42
N ARG A 109 -26.23 -0.31 33.33
CA ARG A 109 -26.67 -0.76 34.65
C ARG A 109 -25.78 -0.18 35.73
N ASN A 110 -26.39 0.41 36.74
CA ASN A 110 -25.70 0.82 37.97
C ASN A 110 -25.69 -0.34 38.96
N TYR A 111 -24.53 -0.57 39.55
CA TYR A 111 -24.32 -1.54 40.59
C TYR A 111 -23.97 -0.78 41.87
N PRO A 112 -24.92 -0.67 42.82
CA PRO A 112 -24.64 -0.07 44.10
C PRO A 112 -23.66 -0.94 44.89
N ASN A 113 -22.91 -0.30 45.76
CA ASN A 113 -21.95 -0.98 46.61
C ASN A 113 -22.66 -1.93 47.59
N PRO A 114 -22.12 -3.16 47.80
CA PRO A 114 -22.62 -4.05 48.83
C PRO A 114 -22.55 -3.38 50.22
N PRO A 115 -23.46 -3.70 51.16
CA PRO A 115 -23.44 -3.13 52.50
C PRO A 115 -22.07 -3.36 53.18
N GLY A 116 -21.39 -2.28 53.57
CA GLY A 116 -20.07 -2.34 54.25
C GLY A 116 -18.85 -2.41 53.33
N CYS A 117 -19.03 -2.53 52.00
CA CYS A 117 -17.95 -2.60 51.02
C CYS A 117 -17.98 -1.34 50.14
N ASN A 118 -16.97 -0.48 50.25
CA ASN A 118 -16.75 0.66 49.37
C ASN A 118 -15.40 0.51 48.66
N SER A 119 -15.44 0.43 47.33
CA SER A 119 -14.28 0.28 46.43
C SER A 119 -13.28 1.45 46.51
N LEU A 120 -13.67 2.59 47.08
CA LEU A 120 -12.83 3.77 47.31
C LEU A 120 -12.13 3.77 48.68
N ARG A 121 -12.33 2.75 49.51
CA ARG A 121 -11.72 2.64 50.84
C ARG A 121 -10.71 1.50 50.88
N THR A 122 -9.67 1.67 51.71
CA THR A 122 -8.71 0.62 51.99
C THR A 122 -9.42 -0.54 52.69
N THR A 123 -9.24 -1.75 52.16
CA THR A 123 -9.79 -2.97 52.75
C THR A 123 -8.69 -3.85 53.31
N SER A 124 -9.03 -4.59 54.37
CA SER A 124 -8.12 -5.57 54.97
C SER A 124 -8.04 -6.79 54.06
N PRO A 125 -6.89 -7.48 53.98
CA PRO A 125 -6.77 -8.78 53.30
C PRO A 125 -7.76 -9.84 53.80
N SER A 126 -8.31 -9.69 55.00
CA SER A 126 -9.30 -10.59 55.59
C SER A 126 -10.74 -10.41 55.04
N ASP A 127 -11.04 -9.28 54.39
CA ASP A 127 -12.33 -9.01 53.74
C ASP A 127 -12.12 -8.07 52.52
N PRO A 128 -11.65 -8.63 51.38
CA PRO A 128 -11.34 -7.82 50.21
C PRO A 128 -12.64 -7.32 49.55
N CYS A 129 -12.85 -6.01 49.55
CA CYS A 129 -13.96 -5.37 48.84
C CYS A 129 -13.66 -5.34 47.33
N VAL A 130 -14.08 -6.38 46.63
CA VAL A 130 -13.96 -6.51 45.17
C VAL A 130 -15.32 -6.32 44.53
N PHE A 131 -15.38 -5.48 43.49
CA PHE A 131 -16.58 -5.32 42.70
C PHE A 131 -16.98 -6.66 42.06
N LYS A 132 -18.21 -7.10 42.35
CA LYS A 132 -18.85 -8.25 41.70
C LYS A 132 -20.23 -7.81 41.21
N PRO A 133 -20.55 -8.01 39.92
CA PRO A 133 -21.88 -7.70 39.40
C PRO A 133 -22.93 -8.45 40.22
N SER A 134 -23.79 -7.72 40.93
CA SER A 134 -24.84 -8.28 41.77
C SER A 134 -26.21 -8.22 41.08
N ASN A 135 -27.16 -8.99 41.58
CA ASN A 135 -28.54 -8.97 41.08
C ASN A 135 -29.30 -7.69 41.47
N ASN A 136 -28.79 -6.93 42.44
CA ASN A 136 -29.41 -5.67 42.93
C ASN A 136 -29.01 -4.47 42.07
N ASN A 137 -28.87 -4.66 40.76
CA ASN A 137 -28.53 -3.58 39.83
C ASN A 137 -29.77 -2.75 39.46
N VAL A 138 -29.53 -1.48 39.15
CA VAL A 138 -30.55 -0.56 38.64
C VAL A 138 -30.29 -0.33 37.17
N THR A 139 -31.28 -0.61 36.32
CA THR A 139 -31.20 -0.30 34.89
C THR A 139 -31.27 1.22 34.71
N ILE A 140 -30.18 1.81 34.21
CA ILE A 140 -30.15 3.24 33.83
C ILE A 140 -30.65 3.39 32.40
N LEU A 141 -30.12 2.56 31.50
CA LEU A 141 -30.48 2.56 30.09
C LEU A 141 -30.89 1.14 29.71
N PRO A 142 -32.17 0.88 29.38
CA PRO A 142 -32.55 -0.40 28.81
C PRO A 142 -31.84 -0.60 27.46
N THR A 143 -31.76 -1.84 27.00
CA THR A 143 -31.18 -2.15 25.69
C THR A 143 -31.83 -1.28 24.62
N SER A 144 -31.04 -0.39 24.04
CA SER A 144 -31.52 0.64 23.11
C SER A 144 -30.54 0.83 21.96
N TYR A 145 -31.05 1.18 20.79
CA TYR A 145 -30.23 1.52 19.63
C TYR A 145 -29.86 2.99 19.65
N ILE A 146 -28.69 3.31 19.11
CA ILE A 146 -28.31 4.69 18.84
C ILE A 146 -28.94 5.11 17.51
N GLY A 147 -29.83 6.10 17.56
CA GLY A 147 -30.56 6.58 16.40
C GLY A 147 -29.70 7.39 15.44
N GLY A 148 -29.77 7.06 14.16
CA GLY A 148 -29.27 7.87 13.05
C GLY A 148 -27.75 7.88 12.88
N ILE A 149 -27.04 6.86 13.41
CA ILE A 149 -25.57 6.75 13.34
C ILE A 149 -25.03 6.86 11.90
N GLU A 150 -25.79 6.41 10.92
CA GLU A 150 -25.46 6.45 9.50
C GLU A 150 -25.23 7.88 8.98
N ASN A 151 -25.96 8.86 9.53
CA ASN A 151 -25.90 10.26 9.13
C ASN A 151 -24.79 11.06 9.82
N TYR A 152 -24.06 10.44 10.75
CA TYR A 152 -22.92 11.11 11.39
C TYR A 152 -21.77 11.21 10.39
N THR A 153 -21.01 12.29 10.48
CA THR A 153 -19.83 12.51 9.67
C THR A 153 -18.59 12.16 10.49
N MET A 154 -17.70 11.36 9.91
CA MET A 154 -16.41 11.05 10.48
C MET A 154 -15.31 11.67 9.64
N MET A 155 -14.37 12.32 10.33
CA MET A 155 -13.14 12.81 9.74
C MET A 155 -12.03 11.82 10.03
N ILE A 156 -11.31 11.40 9.00
CA ILE A 156 -10.13 10.55 9.07
C ILE A 156 -8.90 11.41 8.78
N GLU A 157 -8.03 11.52 9.76
CA GLU A 157 -6.72 12.13 9.63
C GLU A 157 -5.67 11.05 9.73
N HIS A 158 -4.74 11.03 8.79
CA HIS A 158 -3.64 10.08 8.83
C HIS A 158 -2.34 10.69 8.29
N SER A 159 -1.24 10.20 8.81
CA SER A 159 0.11 10.58 8.38
C SER A 159 0.94 9.34 8.08
N ILE A 160 1.94 9.52 7.23
CA ILE A 160 2.97 8.52 6.95
C ILE A 160 4.34 9.15 7.06
N ARG A 161 5.32 8.29 7.35
CA ARG A 161 6.73 8.66 7.35
C ARG A 161 7.56 7.61 6.61
N GLY A 162 8.61 8.06 5.95
CA GLY A 162 9.69 7.21 5.45
C GLY A 162 10.67 6.82 6.55
N GLU A 163 11.17 5.59 6.52
CA GLU A 163 12.18 5.13 7.48
C GLU A 163 13.56 5.68 7.10
N ALA A 164 13.97 5.46 5.85
CA ALA A 164 15.25 5.89 5.31
C ALA A 164 15.13 7.15 4.43
N THR A 165 13.92 7.51 4.02
CA THR A 165 13.67 8.73 3.23
C THR A 165 13.18 9.89 4.11
N SER A 166 13.26 11.12 3.59
CA SER A 166 12.77 12.32 4.28
C SER A 166 11.25 12.52 4.13
N ILE A 167 10.50 11.50 3.71
CA ILE A 167 9.06 11.62 3.52
C ILE A 167 8.39 11.72 4.89
N ALA A 168 7.66 12.81 5.13
CA ALA A 168 6.78 12.98 6.28
C ALA A 168 5.59 13.84 5.85
N ILE A 169 4.45 13.19 5.56
CA ILE A 169 3.33 13.85 4.89
C ILE A 169 2.02 13.45 5.57
N ARG A 170 1.11 14.43 5.69
CA ARG A 170 -0.27 14.27 6.18
C ARG A 170 -1.24 14.11 5.01
N ASN A 171 -2.34 13.40 5.22
CA ASN A 171 -3.34 13.11 4.19
C ASN A 171 -3.98 14.34 3.56
N GLY A 172 -4.14 15.45 4.31
CA GLY A 172 -4.62 16.71 3.75
C GLY A 172 -3.81 17.25 2.56
N LEU A 173 -2.52 16.89 2.44
CA LEU A 173 -1.64 17.28 1.33
C LEU A 173 -1.61 16.27 0.18
N MET A 174 -2.16 15.07 0.38
CA MET A 174 -2.20 13.99 -0.61
C MET A 174 -3.59 13.90 -1.25
N THR A 175 -3.66 13.27 -2.43
CA THR A 175 -4.96 12.92 -3.03
C THR A 175 -5.38 11.53 -2.58
N GLY A 176 -6.58 11.42 -2.03
CA GLY A 176 -7.17 10.20 -1.49
C GLY A 176 -8.32 9.69 -2.35
N THR A 177 -8.42 8.38 -2.54
CA THR A 177 -9.55 7.76 -3.24
C THR A 177 -10.19 6.69 -2.35
N LEU A 178 -11.51 6.74 -2.17
CA LEU A 178 -12.28 5.68 -1.52
C LEU A 178 -12.81 4.72 -2.58
N TYR A 179 -12.59 3.42 -2.39
CA TYR A 179 -13.09 2.36 -3.25
C TYR A 179 -14.26 1.62 -2.59
N TYR A 180 -15.06 0.96 -3.40
CA TYR A 180 -15.98 -0.07 -2.93
C TYR A 180 -15.22 -1.34 -2.48
N SER A 181 -15.94 -2.28 -1.87
CA SER A 181 -15.41 -3.53 -1.32
C SER A 181 -14.77 -4.46 -2.36
N ASP A 182 -15.06 -4.24 -3.65
CA ASP A 182 -14.43 -4.89 -4.78
C ASP A 182 -12.96 -4.47 -5.00
N GLY A 183 -12.54 -3.36 -4.39
CA GLY A 183 -11.21 -2.77 -4.52
C GLY A 183 -10.90 -2.21 -5.91
N LYS A 184 -11.90 -2.05 -6.78
CA LYS A 184 -11.74 -1.62 -8.18
C LYS A 184 -12.62 -0.42 -8.53
N THR A 185 -13.85 -0.42 -8.05
CA THR A 185 -14.80 0.66 -8.33
C THR A 185 -14.54 1.82 -7.40
N VAL A 186 -14.39 3.02 -7.96
CA VAL A 186 -14.20 4.24 -7.18
C VAL A 186 -15.54 4.70 -6.61
N TYR A 187 -15.59 4.91 -5.30
CA TYR A 187 -16.72 5.53 -4.61
C TYR A 187 -16.62 7.05 -4.70
N THR A 188 -15.52 7.62 -4.22
CA THR A 188 -15.27 9.07 -4.27
C THR A 188 -13.79 9.39 -4.19
N THR A 189 -13.40 10.57 -4.66
CA THR A 189 -12.02 11.06 -4.62
C THR A 189 -11.95 12.39 -3.86
N LYS A 190 -11.07 12.46 -2.86
CA LYS A 190 -10.79 13.66 -2.07
C LYS A 190 -9.42 14.21 -2.48
N THR A 191 -9.45 15.39 -3.10
CA THR A 191 -8.26 16.18 -3.46
C THR A 191 -8.10 17.36 -2.47
N ASN A 192 -6.93 17.97 -2.44
CA ASN A 192 -6.71 19.20 -1.68
C ASN A 192 -7.74 20.29 -2.06
N ALA A 193 -8.00 20.48 -3.37
CA ALA A 193 -8.99 21.44 -3.85
C ALA A 193 -10.43 21.13 -3.41
N SER A 194 -10.83 19.85 -3.43
CA SER A 194 -12.17 19.46 -2.96
C SER A 194 -12.32 19.63 -1.46
N ARG A 195 -11.28 19.31 -0.66
CA ARG A 195 -11.28 19.54 0.79
C ARG A 195 -11.42 21.03 1.12
N ALA A 196 -10.61 21.87 0.47
CA ALA A 196 -10.66 23.31 0.68
C ALA A 196 -12.02 23.93 0.30
N LYS A 197 -12.72 23.36 -0.69
CA LYS A 197 -14.07 23.79 -1.08
C LYS A 197 -15.15 23.34 -0.08
N GLU A 198 -15.03 22.13 0.45
CA GLU A 198 -15.98 21.55 1.42
C GLU A 198 -15.82 22.19 2.80
N ASN A 199 -14.58 22.28 3.29
CA ASN A 199 -14.23 22.98 4.51
C ASN A 199 -12.75 23.44 4.45
N PRO A 200 -12.47 24.75 4.33
CA PRO A 200 -11.11 25.28 4.29
C PRO A 200 -10.25 24.96 5.51
N ARG A 201 -10.86 24.54 6.63
CA ARG A 201 -10.19 24.18 7.89
C ARG A 201 -10.12 22.67 8.11
N ALA A 202 -10.64 21.86 7.19
CA ALA A 202 -10.55 20.40 7.31
C ALA A 202 -9.15 19.94 6.89
N ASP A 203 -8.40 19.40 7.86
CA ASP A 203 -7.07 18.83 7.62
C ASP A 203 -7.12 17.33 7.25
N GLY A 204 -8.30 16.70 7.33
CA GLY A 204 -8.55 15.28 7.02
C GLY A 204 -9.64 15.04 5.97
N ASP A 205 -9.94 13.76 5.72
CA ASP A 205 -11.03 13.37 4.83
C ASP A 205 -12.32 13.17 5.61
N ILE A 206 -13.41 13.78 5.12
CA ILE A 206 -14.73 13.68 5.74
C ILE A 206 -15.61 12.73 4.92
N PHE A 207 -16.21 11.76 5.60
CA PHE A 207 -17.18 10.81 5.06
C PHE A 207 -18.35 10.66 6.03
N THR A 208 -19.55 10.38 5.52
CA THR A 208 -20.61 9.88 6.41
C THR A 208 -20.31 8.44 6.82
N VAL A 209 -20.83 8.01 7.98
CA VAL A 209 -20.77 6.60 8.36
C VAL A 209 -21.48 5.74 7.31
N GLN A 210 -22.57 6.24 6.71
CA GLN A 210 -23.26 5.59 5.60
C GLN A 210 -22.36 5.37 4.37
N ASP A 211 -21.53 6.34 3.99
CA ASP A 211 -20.63 6.23 2.85
C ASP A 211 -19.66 5.06 3.04
N LEU A 212 -19.09 4.93 4.24
CA LEU A 212 -18.15 3.87 4.57
C LEU A 212 -18.82 2.50 4.72
N LEU A 213 -20.04 2.45 5.28
CA LEU A 213 -20.85 1.23 5.29
C LEU A 213 -21.13 0.75 3.86
N THR A 214 -21.62 1.66 3.01
CA THR A 214 -21.93 1.36 1.60
C THR A 214 -20.67 0.95 0.82
N ALA A 215 -19.58 1.68 0.98
CA ALA A 215 -18.30 1.36 0.35
C ALA A 215 -17.77 -0.01 0.82
N SER A 216 -17.93 -0.35 2.09
CA SER A 216 -17.54 -1.68 2.62
C SER A 216 -18.47 -2.83 2.20
N GLY A 217 -19.63 -2.53 1.60
CA GLY A 217 -20.69 -3.51 1.31
C GLY A 217 -21.45 -3.96 2.56
N ALA A 218 -21.39 -3.20 3.65
CA ALA A 218 -22.08 -3.50 4.90
C ALA A 218 -23.50 -2.91 4.92
N ASN A 219 -24.43 -3.64 5.52
CA ASN A 219 -25.73 -3.12 5.91
C ASN A 219 -25.97 -3.50 7.38
N LEU A 220 -26.19 -2.50 8.25
CA LEU A 220 -26.36 -2.73 9.68
C LEU A 220 -27.64 -3.51 10.02
N ASP A 221 -28.67 -3.41 9.18
CA ASP A 221 -29.94 -4.10 9.39
C ASP A 221 -29.97 -5.51 8.77
N ALA A 222 -28.88 -5.93 8.13
CA ALA A 222 -28.73 -7.30 7.67
C ALA A 222 -28.44 -8.27 8.83
N PRO A 223 -28.79 -9.56 8.69
CA PRO A 223 -28.50 -10.58 9.69
C PRO A 223 -26.99 -10.70 9.96
N SER A 224 -26.64 -10.80 11.24
CA SER A 224 -25.25 -10.93 11.66
C SER A 224 -24.68 -12.31 11.36
N THR A 225 -23.44 -12.33 10.86
CA THR A 225 -22.68 -13.57 10.64
C THR A 225 -21.89 -14.01 11.87
N ALA A 226 -21.83 -13.18 12.92
CA ALA A 226 -21.02 -13.44 14.11
C ALA A 226 -21.43 -14.73 14.85
N PRO A 227 -20.49 -15.53 15.37
CA PRO A 227 -20.80 -16.71 16.18
C PRO A 227 -21.55 -16.38 17.48
N GLY A 228 -21.32 -15.20 18.05
CA GLY A 228 -21.98 -14.72 19.27
C GLY A 228 -23.40 -14.21 19.07
N ALA A 229 -23.81 -13.97 17.82
CA ALA A 229 -25.13 -13.45 17.49
C ALA A 229 -26.21 -14.53 17.57
N ASN A 230 -27.39 -14.16 18.06
CA ASN A 230 -28.55 -15.03 18.10
C ASN A 230 -29.20 -15.16 16.72
N LYS A 231 -28.69 -16.12 15.93
CA LYS A 231 -29.19 -16.39 14.56
C LYS A 231 -30.65 -16.82 14.52
N ALA A 232 -31.15 -17.49 15.56
CA ALA A 232 -32.55 -17.91 15.63
C ALA A 232 -33.51 -16.73 15.82
N ALA A 233 -33.06 -15.68 16.51
CA ALA A 233 -33.81 -14.43 16.69
C ALA A 233 -33.62 -13.43 15.54
N GLY A 234 -32.82 -13.76 14.52
CA GLY A 234 -32.52 -12.86 13.40
C GLY A 234 -31.72 -11.63 13.82
N GLU A 235 -30.78 -11.77 14.77
CA GLU A 235 -29.99 -10.65 15.27
C GLU A 235 -29.19 -9.97 14.14
N THR A 236 -29.30 -8.63 14.05
CA THR A 236 -28.66 -7.83 13.00
C THR A 236 -27.25 -7.37 13.39
N TYR A 237 -26.48 -6.87 12.42
CA TYR A 237 -25.18 -6.23 12.67
C TYR A 237 -25.29 -5.00 13.58
N ARG A 238 -26.42 -4.27 13.55
CA ARG A 238 -26.71 -3.15 14.46
C ARG A 238 -26.75 -3.58 15.93
N SER A 239 -27.22 -4.80 16.22
CA SER A 239 -27.31 -5.33 17.59
C SER A 239 -26.03 -6.01 18.04
N SER A 240 -25.48 -6.87 17.20
CA SER A 240 -24.30 -7.69 17.55
C SER A 240 -22.99 -6.90 17.46
N GLY A 241 -22.91 -5.93 16.54
CA GLY A 241 -21.70 -5.21 16.19
C GLY A 241 -21.05 -5.77 14.93
N ILE A 242 -20.23 -4.96 14.27
CA ILE A 242 -19.57 -5.28 13.01
C ILE A 242 -18.14 -4.73 13.00
N VAL A 243 -17.22 -5.44 12.37
CA VAL A 243 -15.84 -4.99 12.19
C VAL A 243 -15.57 -4.71 10.71
N ILE A 244 -15.11 -3.48 10.42
CA ILE A 244 -14.76 -3.02 9.08
C ILE A 244 -13.27 -2.71 9.07
N ALA A 245 -12.50 -3.47 8.30
CA ALA A 245 -11.09 -3.18 8.04
C ALA A 245 -10.98 -2.21 6.87
N ILE A 246 -10.22 -1.14 7.06
CA ILE A 246 -9.92 -0.15 6.04
C ILE A 246 -8.41 -0.16 5.82
N VAL A 247 -7.98 -0.73 4.71
CA VAL A 247 -6.59 -0.66 4.29
C VAL A 247 -6.37 0.67 3.58
N ILE A 248 -5.42 1.47 4.06
CA ILE A 248 -4.94 2.70 3.45
C ILE A 248 -3.68 2.33 2.67
N ASN A 249 -3.79 2.25 1.34
CA ASN A 249 -2.67 1.91 0.47
C ASN A 249 -2.02 3.15 -0.13
N TYR A 250 -0.72 3.37 0.13
CA TYR A 250 0.06 4.49 -0.38
C TYR A 250 0.88 4.09 -1.61
N GLN A 251 0.94 4.98 -2.60
CA GLN A 251 1.72 4.78 -3.81
C GLN A 251 2.18 6.11 -4.42
N ASN A 252 3.34 6.09 -5.08
CA ASN A 252 3.77 7.21 -5.91
C ASN A 252 2.92 7.32 -7.17
N VAL A 253 2.65 8.56 -7.59
CA VAL A 253 2.06 8.82 -8.89
C VAL A 253 3.11 8.60 -9.97
N ARG A 254 2.78 7.78 -10.97
CA ARG A 254 3.66 7.53 -12.10
C ARG A 254 3.97 8.84 -12.83
N LEU A 255 5.24 9.03 -13.18
CA LEU A 255 5.73 10.20 -13.94
C LEU A 255 5.58 11.56 -13.23
N LYS A 256 5.12 11.60 -11.98
CA LYS A 256 5.16 12.81 -11.16
C LYS A 256 6.18 12.63 -10.05
N LYS A 257 7.03 13.64 -9.90
CA LYS A 257 8.06 13.65 -8.87
C LYS A 257 7.43 13.96 -7.52
N ASP A 258 7.76 13.15 -6.51
CA ASP A 258 7.42 13.35 -5.09
C ASP A 258 5.91 13.53 -4.80
N ASP A 259 5.05 13.07 -5.71
CA ASP A 259 3.59 13.09 -5.56
C ASP A 259 3.13 11.71 -5.08
N ILE A 260 2.57 11.65 -3.86
CA ILE A 260 2.09 10.43 -3.22
C ILE A 260 0.58 10.51 -3.09
N VAL A 261 -0.08 9.43 -3.49
CA VAL A 261 -1.53 9.26 -3.36
C VAL A 261 -1.84 8.08 -2.48
N TYR A 262 -3.04 8.08 -1.91
CA TYR A 262 -3.51 6.97 -1.10
C TYR A 262 -4.91 6.53 -1.48
N SER A 263 -5.21 5.28 -1.14
CA SER A 263 -6.49 4.64 -1.45
C SER A 263 -7.05 3.98 -0.20
N TYR A 264 -8.31 4.25 0.14
CA TYR A 264 -9.06 3.52 1.16
C TYR A 264 -9.73 2.30 0.52
N LEU A 265 -9.45 1.12 1.08
CA LEU A 265 -10.00 -0.16 0.67
C LEU A 265 -10.78 -0.76 1.86
N PRO A 266 -12.06 -0.38 2.03
CA PRO A 266 -12.90 -0.86 3.12
C PRO A 266 -13.43 -2.27 2.83
N ARG A 267 -13.43 -3.14 3.85
CA ARG A 267 -13.98 -4.49 3.78
C ARG A 267 -14.52 -4.94 5.13
N VAL A 268 -15.70 -5.56 5.12
CA VAL A 268 -16.25 -6.23 6.30
C VAL A 268 -15.45 -7.48 6.62
N ILE A 269 -15.13 -7.70 7.90
CA ILE A 269 -14.56 -8.97 8.35
C ILE A 269 -15.70 -9.88 8.81
N ASP A 270 -16.07 -10.84 7.97
CA ASP A 270 -17.16 -11.77 8.25
C ASP A 270 -16.93 -12.56 9.55
N GLY A 271 -17.99 -12.74 10.33
CA GLY A 271 -17.96 -13.46 11.61
C GLY A 271 -17.41 -12.67 12.79
N ASN A 272 -16.88 -11.45 12.59
CA ASN A 272 -16.39 -10.62 13.69
C ASN A 272 -17.50 -9.69 14.21
N GLU A 273 -17.93 -9.92 15.45
CA GLU A 273 -18.64 -8.91 16.24
C GLU A 273 -17.65 -8.05 17.04
N TYR A 274 -18.07 -6.85 17.42
CA TYR A 274 -17.33 -6.05 18.38
C TYR A 274 -18.23 -5.44 19.44
N LYS A 275 -17.86 -5.70 20.69
CA LYS A 275 -18.49 -5.17 21.89
C LYS A 275 -17.44 -4.76 22.91
N VAL A 276 -17.79 -3.78 23.72
CA VAL A 276 -16.92 -3.27 24.77
C VAL A 276 -17.77 -2.85 25.96
N THR A 277 -17.29 -3.19 27.16
CA THR A 277 -17.90 -2.72 28.41
C THR A 277 -17.11 -1.54 28.92
N GLU A 278 -17.76 -0.38 29.02
CA GLU A 278 -17.23 0.78 29.72
C GLU A 278 -17.60 0.69 31.21
N ASN A 279 -16.64 1.01 32.08
CA ASN A 279 -16.80 0.97 33.52
C ASN A 279 -16.61 2.39 34.07
N ILE A 280 -17.69 2.97 34.59
CA ILE A 280 -17.70 4.30 35.21
C ILE A 280 -17.82 4.12 36.72
N LEU A 281 -16.74 4.44 37.44
CA LEU A 281 -16.74 4.48 38.90
C LEU A 281 -17.26 5.83 39.38
N ASN A 282 -18.36 5.83 40.14
CA ASN A 282 -18.85 7.03 40.79
C ASN A 282 -17.93 7.39 41.96
N SER A 283 -17.38 8.60 41.92
CA SER A 283 -16.41 9.09 42.92
C SER A 283 -17.01 9.37 44.29
N THR A 284 -18.33 9.49 44.39
CA THR A 284 -19.01 9.87 45.64
C THR A 284 -19.40 8.67 46.51
N ASP A 285 -20.05 7.68 45.90
CA ASP A 285 -20.57 6.50 46.60
C ASP A 285 -19.77 5.22 46.32
N GLY A 286 -18.82 5.27 45.38
CA GLY A 286 -18.04 4.12 44.90
C GLY A 286 -18.86 3.11 44.09
N SER A 287 -20.10 3.45 43.71
CA SER A 287 -20.94 2.62 42.84
C SER A 287 -20.34 2.56 41.44
N ILE A 288 -20.61 1.46 40.74
CA ILE A 288 -20.06 1.22 39.42
C ILE A 288 -21.20 1.16 38.40
N THR A 289 -21.12 1.99 37.37
CA THR A 289 -22.01 1.92 36.22
C THR A 289 -21.29 1.20 35.09
N LEU A 290 -21.83 0.07 34.67
CA LEU A 290 -21.37 -0.66 33.49
C LEU A 290 -22.23 -0.28 32.29
N ILE A 291 -21.58 0.19 31.22
CA ILE A 291 -22.23 0.44 29.94
C ILE A 291 -21.73 -0.61 28.96
N ASP A 292 -22.63 -1.51 28.56
CA ASP A 292 -22.36 -2.52 27.54
C ASP A 292 -22.67 -1.93 26.16
N ARG A 293 -21.63 -1.78 25.34
CA ARG A 293 -21.66 -1.10 24.04
C ARG A 293 -21.38 -2.11 22.94
N HIS A 294 -22.25 -2.15 21.95
CA HIS A 294 -22.05 -2.87 20.70
C HIS A 294 -22.06 -1.88 19.54
N GLY A 295 -21.33 -2.19 18.47
CA GLY A 295 -21.25 -1.23 17.37
C GLY A 295 -20.26 -1.54 16.27
N ILE A 296 -19.96 -0.50 15.51
CA ILE A 296 -19.08 -0.55 14.35
C ILE A 296 -17.66 -0.29 14.82
N ARG A 297 -16.76 -1.24 14.58
CA ARG A 297 -15.33 -1.05 14.78
C ARG A 297 -14.64 -0.90 13.43
N PHE A 298 -14.21 0.30 13.12
CA PHE A 298 -13.30 0.58 12.02
C PHE A 298 -11.86 0.27 12.46
N VAL A 299 -11.14 -0.53 11.69
CA VAL A 299 -9.72 -0.85 11.92
C VAL A 299 -8.92 -0.36 10.74
N PHE A 300 -7.98 0.55 10.97
CA PHE A 300 -7.19 1.14 9.91
C PHE A 300 -5.83 0.46 9.81
N GLN A 301 -5.43 0.10 8.59
CA GLN A 301 -4.14 -0.53 8.31
C GLN A 301 -3.41 0.26 7.24
N GLN A 302 -2.23 0.78 7.54
CA GLN A 302 -1.41 1.51 6.57
C GLN A 302 -0.49 0.53 5.85
N ASN A 303 -0.53 0.53 4.52
CA ASN A 303 0.30 -0.32 3.68
C ASN A 303 0.70 0.45 2.40
N GLY A 304 1.68 -0.04 1.65
CA GLY A 304 2.01 0.49 0.33
C GLY A 304 3.49 0.52 0.05
N SER A 305 3.85 1.26 -1.00
CA SER A 305 5.23 1.51 -1.39
C SER A 305 5.37 2.98 -1.71
N ILE A 306 6.22 3.67 -0.96
CA ILE A 306 6.53 5.07 -1.14
C ILE A 306 8.00 5.19 -1.51
N GLY A 307 8.33 6.12 -2.39
CA GLY A 307 9.71 6.34 -2.80
C GLY A 307 9.97 7.78 -3.16
N VAL A 308 11.23 8.16 -3.00
CA VAL A 308 11.76 9.45 -3.46
C VAL A 308 12.73 9.20 -4.61
N PHE A 309 12.89 10.19 -5.48
CA PHE A 309 13.92 10.11 -6.51
C PHE A 309 15.30 9.95 -5.86
N ASP A 310 16.03 8.93 -6.30
CA ASP A 310 17.40 8.68 -5.85
C ASP A 310 18.32 8.45 -7.04
N PHE A 311 19.35 9.28 -7.14
CA PHE A 311 20.29 9.22 -8.27
C PHE A 311 21.09 7.92 -8.27
N VAL A 312 21.38 7.34 -7.09
CA VAL A 312 22.12 6.08 -6.99
C VAL A 312 21.24 4.91 -7.47
N SER A 313 19.95 4.89 -7.13
CA SER A 313 18.99 3.92 -7.67
C SER A 313 18.87 4.01 -9.19
N LEU A 314 18.79 5.22 -9.74
CA LEU A 314 18.81 5.41 -11.20
C LEU A 314 20.11 4.89 -11.82
N LEU A 315 21.27 5.27 -11.27
CA LEU A 315 22.57 4.87 -11.81
C LEU A 315 22.78 3.36 -11.73
N THR A 316 22.40 2.72 -10.62
CA THR A 316 22.50 1.26 -10.46
C THR A 316 21.61 0.52 -11.46
N SER A 317 20.39 1.01 -11.71
CA SER A 317 19.52 0.46 -12.75
C SER A 317 20.12 0.61 -14.16
N LEU A 318 20.77 1.74 -14.44
CA LEU A 318 21.44 2.00 -15.72
C LEU A 318 22.70 1.13 -15.90
N VAL A 319 23.50 0.93 -14.85
CA VAL A 319 24.68 0.06 -14.91
C VAL A 319 24.27 -1.40 -15.17
N ALA A 320 23.23 -1.88 -14.47
CA ALA A 320 22.66 -3.20 -14.73
C ALA A 320 22.15 -3.35 -16.17
N SER A 321 21.55 -2.29 -16.70
CA SER A 321 21.08 -2.20 -18.08
C SER A 321 22.21 -2.27 -19.12
N ILE A 322 23.33 -1.60 -18.87
CA ILE A 322 24.54 -1.66 -19.73
C ILE A 322 25.13 -3.08 -19.73
N ALA A 323 25.10 -3.77 -18.59
CA ALA A 323 25.55 -5.17 -18.52
C ALA A 323 24.71 -6.08 -19.43
N LEU A 324 23.40 -5.84 -19.53
CA LEU A 324 22.51 -6.62 -20.41
C LEU A 324 22.86 -6.43 -21.89
N LEU A 325 23.28 -5.23 -22.30
CA LEU A 325 23.76 -4.99 -23.67
C LEU A 325 25.02 -5.82 -24.00
N LYS A 326 25.90 -6.05 -23.03
CA LYS A 326 27.06 -6.93 -23.20
C LYS A 326 26.68 -8.40 -23.39
N VAL A 327 25.63 -8.85 -22.72
CA VAL A 327 25.09 -10.19 -22.95
C VAL A 327 24.58 -10.33 -24.39
N ALA A 328 23.92 -9.32 -24.94
CA ALA A 328 23.51 -9.34 -26.35
C ALA A 328 24.69 -9.37 -27.33
N GLU A 329 25.75 -8.60 -27.08
CA GLU A 329 27.00 -8.67 -27.87
C GLU A 329 27.57 -10.10 -27.86
N LEU A 330 27.62 -10.75 -26.70
CA LEU A 330 28.12 -12.11 -26.55
C LEU A 330 27.26 -13.14 -27.30
N ILE A 331 25.93 -12.99 -27.27
CA ILE A 331 25.03 -13.86 -28.04
C ILE A 331 25.28 -13.71 -29.54
N VAL A 332 25.39 -12.48 -30.04
CA VAL A 332 25.66 -12.23 -31.46
C VAL A 332 27.03 -12.75 -31.87
N GLU A 333 28.02 -12.64 -30.98
CA GLU A 333 29.34 -13.23 -31.17
C GLU A 333 29.29 -14.77 -31.27
N ILE A 334 28.53 -15.43 -30.40
CA ILE A 334 28.33 -16.89 -30.49
C ILE A 334 27.64 -17.25 -31.80
N ILE A 335 26.62 -16.50 -32.23
CA ILE A 335 25.96 -16.70 -33.52
C ILE A 335 26.97 -16.57 -34.66
N MET A 336 27.79 -15.53 -34.63
CA MET A 336 28.80 -15.25 -35.66
C MET A 336 29.84 -16.37 -35.77
N LEU A 337 30.37 -16.87 -34.65
CA LEU A 337 31.49 -17.83 -34.62
C LEU A 337 31.05 -19.30 -34.69
N ARG A 338 29.79 -19.63 -34.39
CA ARG A 338 29.33 -21.03 -34.35
C ARG A 338 28.28 -21.38 -35.40
N PHE A 339 27.43 -20.43 -35.78
CA PHE A 339 26.21 -20.74 -36.55
C PHE A 339 26.22 -20.20 -37.98
N LEU A 340 27.00 -19.17 -38.29
CA LEU A 340 27.11 -18.67 -39.67
C LEU A 340 27.98 -19.58 -40.54
N PRO A 341 27.67 -19.70 -41.85
CA PRO A 341 28.48 -20.50 -42.76
C PRO A 341 29.89 -19.93 -42.93
N GLU A 342 30.07 -18.60 -42.82
CA GLU A 342 31.36 -17.92 -42.91
C GLU A 342 32.13 -17.85 -41.58
N LYS A 343 31.79 -18.71 -40.61
CA LYS A 343 32.39 -18.72 -39.25
C LYS A 343 33.92 -18.78 -39.25
N ASP A 344 34.53 -19.56 -40.15
CA ASP A 344 35.99 -19.76 -40.17
C ASP A 344 36.69 -18.44 -40.58
N VAL A 345 36.08 -17.69 -41.51
CA VAL A 345 36.54 -16.34 -41.88
C VAL A 345 36.41 -15.36 -40.72
N TYR A 346 35.32 -15.43 -39.95
CA TYR A 346 35.15 -14.59 -38.77
C TYR A 346 36.12 -14.94 -37.64
N GLU A 347 36.41 -16.23 -37.45
CA GLU A 347 37.37 -16.73 -36.46
C GLU A 347 38.78 -16.24 -36.79
N ASP A 348 39.19 -16.40 -38.05
CA ASP A 348 40.47 -15.91 -38.54
C ASP A 348 40.58 -14.40 -38.33
N VAL A 349 39.59 -13.58 -38.73
CA VAL A 349 39.71 -12.12 -38.59
C VAL A 349 39.69 -11.67 -37.11
N LYS A 350 39.00 -12.41 -36.24
CA LYS A 350 38.84 -12.04 -34.84
C LYS A 350 40.02 -12.43 -33.97
N PHE A 351 40.58 -13.63 -34.16
CA PHE A 351 41.64 -14.17 -33.33
C PHE A 351 42.97 -14.14 -34.07
N ASP A 352 44.00 -13.65 -33.39
CA ASP A 352 45.38 -13.76 -33.86
C ASP A 352 46.03 -14.93 -33.11
N GLU A 353 46.42 -15.98 -33.83
CA GLU A 353 47.13 -17.12 -33.23
C GLU A 353 48.56 -16.72 -32.87
N THR A 354 48.97 -17.06 -31.65
CA THR A 354 50.36 -16.91 -31.21
C THR A 354 50.96 -18.27 -30.93
N ARG A 355 52.20 -18.49 -31.40
CA ARG A 355 52.97 -19.71 -31.07
C ARG A 355 54.06 -19.32 -30.09
N TYR A 356 54.16 -20.07 -28.99
CA TYR A 356 55.25 -19.92 -28.03
C TYR A 356 56.37 -20.89 -28.37
N HIS A 357 57.51 -20.37 -28.79
CA HIS A 357 58.72 -21.16 -29.01
C HIS A 357 59.88 -20.54 -28.22
N GLY A 358 60.42 -21.29 -27.25
CA GLY A 358 61.74 -21.01 -26.66
C GLY A 358 61.96 -19.60 -26.07
N GLY A 359 60.92 -18.93 -25.58
CA GLY A 359 61.03 -17.57 -25.02
C GLY A 359 60.61 -16.44 -25.96
N GLU A 360 60.31 -16.72 -27.23
CA GLU A 360 59.77 -15.76 -28.19
C GLU A 360 58.31 -16.08 -28.55
N VAL A 361 57.49 -15.02 -28.63
CA VAL A 361 56.07 -15.10 -29.04
C VAL A 361 55.99 -14.61 -30.49
N GLU A 362 55.78 -15.52 -31.43
CA GLU A 362 55.52 -15.16 -32.83
C GLU A 362 54.01 -14.98 -33.05
N VAL A 363 53.61 -13.78 -33.49
CA VAL A 363 52.24 -13.48 -33.92
C VAL A 363 52.14 -13.77 -35.41
N LYS A 364 51.37 -14.80 -35.81
CA LYS A 364 51.10 -15.06 -37.23
C LYS A 364 50.18 -13.98 -37.78
N THR A 365 50.76 -12.97 -38.42
CA THR A 365 50.00 -11.89 -39.07
C THR A 365 49.90 -12.19 -40.57
N GLU A 366 49.09 -13.18 -40.96
CA GLU A 366 48.76 -13.34 -42.39
C GLU A 366 47.87 -12.17 -42.84
N ASN A 367 48.12 -11.66 -44.05
CA ASN A 367 47.29 -10.63 -44.69
C ASN A 367 45.89 -11.20 -44.98
N LYS A 368 45.02 -11.20 -43.98
CA LYS A 368 43.62 -11.69 -44.01
C LYS A 368 42.79 -10.86 -45.01
N LYS A 369 42.70 -11.29 -46.27
CA LYS A 369 41.79 -10.73 -47.29
C LYS A 369 40.46 -11.49 -47.24
N LEU A 370 39.33 -10.77 -47.11
CA LEU A 370 38.01 -11.37 -47.31
C LEU A 370 37.87 -11.88 -48.75
N PRO A 371 37.36 -13.11 -48.99
CA PRO A 371 36.94 -13.53 -50.31
C PRO A 371 35.75 -12.66 -50.77
N LYS A 372 35.83 -12.10 -51.98
CA LYS A 372 34.72 -11.38 -52.60
C LYS A 372 33.60 -12.38 -52.85
N THR A 373 32.39 -12.10 -52.33
CA THR A 373 31.18 -12.80 -52.73
C THR A 373 30.92 -12.51 -54.21
N GLU A 374 30.99 -13.53 -55.06
CA GLU A 374 30.58 -13.43 -56.47
C GLU A 374 29.07 -13.19 -56.52
N THR A 375 28.67 -11.97 -56.87
CA THR A 375 27.34 -11.70 -57.41
C THR A 375 27.23 -12.47 -58.73
N LYS A 376 26.36 -13.49 -58.77
CA LYS A 376 25.88 -14.05 -60.04
C LYS A 376 25.07 -12.99 -60.76
N GLU A 377 25.73 -12.17 -61.58
CA GLU A 377 25.08 -11.56 -62.74
C GLU A 377 24.73 -12.70 -63.70
N ARG A 378 23.43 -12.92 -63.87
CA ARG A 378 22.89 -13.81 -64.90
C ARG A 378 22.74 -12.95 -66.13
N ASP A 379 23.66 -13.10 -67.07
CA ASP A 379 23.49 -12.66 -68.45
C ASP A 379 22.28 -13.40 -69.05
N GLU A 380 21.13 -12.71 -69.12
CA GLU A 380 20.11 -12.95 -70.12
C GLU A 380 20.33 -11.93 -71.23
N GLU A 381 21.12 -12.33 -72.23
CA GLU A 381 21.22 -11.63 -73.50
C GLU A 381 20.45 -12.44 -74.56
N ARG A 382 19.53 -11.75 -75.25
CA ARG A 382 18.76 -12.08 -76.48
C ARG A 382 17.25 -12.26 -76.29
N ASP A 383 16.52 -11.16 -76.43
CA ASP A 383 15.65 -10.95 -77.61
C ASP A 383 15.22 -9.47 -77.71
N PHE A 384 15.57 -8.87 -78.87
CA PHE A 384 15.27 -7.54 -79.41
C PHE A 384 16.02 -6.29 -78.89
#